data_AF-A0A2N8MEC9-F1
#
_entry.id   AF-A0A2N8MEC9-F1
#
_cell.length_a   1.000
_cell.length_b   1.000
_cell.length_c   1.000
_cell.angle_alpha   90.00
_cell.angle_beta   90.00
_cell.angle_gamma   90.00
#
_symmetry.space_group_name_H-M   'P 1'
#
loop_
_entity.id
_entity.type
_entity.pdbx_description
1 polymer ?
#
loop_
_entity_poly.entity_id
_entity_poly.type
_entity_poly.pdbx_seq_one_letter_code
_entity_poly.pdbx_strand_id
1 'polypeptide(L)'
;MPRIKVEIPDPPFPVYLRSLEIPEYQVSFVKHLSMRTALYSKVWLSEIATMAKEELWLHVPEETFYGSIGTDCPIPRLGEFIRTNDVTNIESDGLICLPTLEDSPSYEKGISLRRKGNMVEVCGISVDHESSHVSGWGVAKGYLYELVDSRLVRREAVTDCPCGDPMRHNLHLRGLAALEDLLSRANVRRSGNVVKITMKS
;
A
#
# COMPACT_ATOMS: atom_id res chain seq x y z
N MET A 1 13.67 4.72 -6.63
CA MET A 1 13.41 3.58 -7.55
C MET A 1 12.75 4.12 -8.82
N PRO A 2 13.03 3.57 -10.01
CA PRO A 2 12.37 4.03 -11.24
C PRO A 2 10.86 3.78 -11.13
N ARG A 3 10.06 4.84 -11.33
CA ARG A 3 8.60 4.83 -11.31
C ARG A 3 8.07 5.88 -12.29
N ILE A 4 6.82 5.73 -12.71
CA ILE A 4 6.09 6.78 -13.45
C ILE A 4 5.55 7.76 -12.40
N LYS A 5 5.97 9.03 -12.44
CA LYS A 5 5.55 10.07 -11.49
C LYS A 5 4.27 10.73 -12.01
N VAL A 6 3.28 10.85 -11.14
CA VAL A 6 2.08 11.67 -11.33
C VAL A 6 2.04 12.73 -10.24
N GLU A 7 1.86 13.99 -10.62
CA GLU A 7 1.74 15.13 -9.69
C GLU A 7 0.37 15.15 -9.02
N ILE A 8 0.33 15.64 -7.78
CA ILE A 8 -0.90 15.78 -7.01
C ILE A 8 -1.17 17.28 -6.80
N PRO A 9 -2.37 17.78 -7.12
CA PRO A 9 -2.72 19.19 -6.91
C PRO A 9 -2.84 19.54 -5.42
N ASP A 10 -2.45 20.76 -5.07
CA ASP A 10 -2.57 21.27 -3.70
C ASP A 10 -4.04 21.48 -3.28
N PRO A 11 -4.42 21.14 -2.02
CA PRO A 11 -5.75 21.43 -1.52
C PRO A 11 -5.93 22.94 -1.25
N PRO A 12 -7.16 23.47 -1.38
CA PRO A 12 -7.44 24.90 -1.16
C PRO A 12 -7.26 25.35 0.30
N PHE A 13 -7.41 24.43 1.26
CA PHE A 13 -7.12 24.65 2.68
C PHE A 13 -6.35 23.46 3.24
N PRO A 14 -5.19 23.68 3.87
CA PRO A 14 -4.38 22.59 4.39
C PRO A 14 -4.96 22.03 5.69
N VAL A 15 -5.48 20.80 5.64
CA VAL A 15 -5.75 19.98 6.82
C VAL A 15 -4.76 18.81 6.81
N TYR A 16 -4.06 18.61 7.93
CA TYR A 16 -3.01 17.61 8.04
C TYR A 16 -3.37 16.55 9.08
N LEU A 17 -3.21 15.29 8.67
CA LEU A 17 -3.22 14.12 9.53
C LEU A 17 -1.77 13.70 9.81
N ARG A 18 -1.54 13.03 10.93
CA ARG A 18 -0.28 12.35 11.22
C ARG A 18 -0.41 10.89 10.79
N SER A 19 0.60 10.33 10.12
CA SER A 19 0.64 8.89 9.82
C SER A 19 0.66 8.09 11.12
N LEU A 20 0.16 6.85 11.08
CA LEU A 20 0.24 5.96 12.24
C LEU A 20 1.72 5.69 12.55
N GLU A 21 2.18 6.17 13.71
CA GLU A 21 3.49 5.81 14.25
C GLU A 21 3.30 4.63 15.20
N ILE A 22 4.11 3.58 15.04
CA ILE A 22 4.21 2.54 16.08
C ILE A 22 4.69 3.25 17.34
N PRO A 23 4.03 3.08 18.50
CA PRO A 23 4.45 3.73 19.73
C PRO A 23 5.79 3.14 20.18
N GLU A 24 6.88 3.74 19.72
CA GLU A 24 8.12 3.71 20.46
C GLU A 24 7.83 4.44 21.77
N TYR A 25 7.87 3.73 22.89
CA TYR A 25 7.79 4.35 24.21
C TYR A 25 8.74 5.55 24.22
N GLN A 26 8.19 6.76 24.22
CA GLN A 26 8.98 7.99 24.09
C GLN A 26 9.89 8.09 25.31
N VAL A 27 11.18 7.81 25.12
CA VAL A 27 12.19 7.94 26.17
C VAL A 27 12.50 9.42 26.44
N SER A 28 12.04 10.34 25.58
CA SER A 28 12.25 11.78 25.74
C SER A 28 11.10 12.62 25.14
N PHE A 29 10.63 13.60 25.90
CA PHE A 29 9.73 14.65 25.43
C PHE A 29 10.50 15.67 24.58
N VAL A 30 10.59 15.43 23.27
CA VAL A 30 11.07 16.45 22.32
C VAL A 30 9.84 17.19 21.77
N LYS A 31 9.81 18.53 21.93
CA LYS A 31 8.68 19.38 21.51
C LYS A 31 8.49 19.46 19.99
N HIS A 32 9.54 19.14 19.23
CA HIS A 32 9.50 19.12 17.77
C HIS A 32 9.16 17.72 17.28
N LEU A 33 8.26 17.64 16.30
CA LEU A 33 8.05 16.40 15.56
C LEU A 33 9.37 15.97 14.93
N SER A 34 9.63 14.66 14.94
CA SER A 34 10.83 14.13 14.30
C SER A 34 10.80 14.44 12.80
N MET A 35 11.96 14.53 12.15
CA MET A 35 12.02 14.59 10.67
C MET A 35 11.41 13.35 9.99
N ARG A 36 11.11 12.30 10.77
CA ARG A 36 10.45 11.07 10.34
C ARG A 36 8.94 11.08 10.52
N THR A 37 8.35 12.13 11.10
CA THR A 37 6.90 12.24 11.25
C THR A 37 6.29 12.80 9.97
N ALA A 38 5.45 12.02 9.29
CA ALA A 38 4.71 12.50 8.14
C ALA A 38 3.46 13.26 8.59
N LEU A 39 3.31 14.50 8.11
CA LEU A 39 2.04 15.21 8.09
C LEU A 39 1.48 15.15 6.67
N TYR A 40 0.23 14.79 6.46
CA TYR A 40 -0.32 14.68 5.11
C TYR A 40 -1.79 15.08 5.05
N SER A 41 -2.22 15.63 3.93
CA SER A 41 -3.65 15.77 3.63
C SER A 41 -4.20 14.45 3.09
N LYS A 42 -5.34 14.02 3.63
CA LYS A 42 -5.98 12.77 3.19
C LYS A 42 -6.30 12.87 1.70
N VAL A 43 -5.72 11.97 0.92
CA VAL A 43 -5.90 11.89 -0.52
C VAL A 43 -6.04 10.43 -0.93
N TRP A 44 -7.01 10.19 -1.80
CA TRP A 44 -7.14 8.94 -2.54
C TRP A 44 -6.56 9.15 -3.93
N LEU A 45 -5.47 8.45 -4.25
CA LEU A 45 -4.86 8.40 -5.56
C LEU A 45 -5.87 7.97 -6.62
N SER A 46 -6.80 7.07 -6.29
CA SER A 46 -7.91 6.70 -7.19
C SER A 46 -8.82 7.86 -7.59
N GLU A 47 -8.89 8.94 -6.80
CA GLU A 47 -9.75 10.11 -7.09
C GLU A 47 -9.06 11.15 -7.98
N ILE A 48 -7.72 11.13 -8.04
CA ILE A 48 -6.91 12.09 -8.81
C ILE A 48 -6.24 11.45 -10.04
N ALA A 49 -6.02 10.14 -10.03
CA ALA A 49 -5.43 9.43 -11.14
C ALA A 49 -6.44 9.34 -12.29
N THR A 50 -5.95 9.49 -13.52
CA THR A 50 -6.73 9.05 -14.68
C THR A 50 -6.76 7.53 -14.67
N MET A 51 -7.81 6.96 -14.08
CA MET A 51 -7.96 5.52 -13.92
C MET A 51 -8.06 4.86 -15.30
N ALA A 52 -7.17 3.91 -15.58
CA ALA A 52 -7.44 2.97 -16.67
C ALA A 52 -8.68 2.14 -16.29
N LYS A 53 -9.55 1.87 -17.27
CA LYS A 53 -10.83 1.14 -17.05
C LYS A 53 -10.64 -0.24 -16.40
N GLU A 54 -9.44 -0.81 -16.51
CA GLU A 54 -9.10 -2.18 -16.10
C GLU A 54 -8.49 -2.26 -14.69
N GLU A 55 -8.34 -1.13 -14.00
CA GLU A 55 -7.80 -1.09 -12.63
C GLU A 55 -8.90 -1.11 -11.58
N LEU A 56 -8.75 -1.98 -10.58
CA LEU A 56 -9.57 -2.01 -9.37
C LEU A 56 -8.82 -1.34 -8.21
N TRP A 57 -9.51 -0.51 -7.44
CA TRP A 57 -8.95 0.14 -6.24
C TRP A 57 -9.71 -0.32 -4.99
N LEU A 58 -9.01 -0.95 -4.06
CA LEU A 58 -9.50 -1.37 -2.75
C LEU A 58 -9.09 -0.32 -1.71
N HIS A 59 -10.05 0.44 -1.18
CA HIS A 59 -9.81 1.40 -0.10
C HIS A 59 -9.83 0.69 1.25
N VAL A 60 -8.73 0.77 1.99
CA VAL A 60 -8.54 0.09 3.26
C VAL A 60 -8.02 1.05 4.34
N PRO A 61 -8.32 0.78 5.64
CA PRO A 61 -7.74 1.54 6.74
C PRO A 61 -6.22 1.37 6.83
N GLU A 62 -5.49 2.42 7.23
CA GLU A 62 -4.03 2.43 7.42
C GLU A 62 -3.52 1.29 8.32
N GLU A 63 -4.28 0.92 9.35
CA GLU A 63 -3.88 -0.12 10.32
C GLU A 63 -3.70 -1.50 9.67
N THR A 64 -4.30 -1.72 8.49
CA THR A 64 -4.16 -2.96 7.71
C THR A 64 -2.69 -3.29 7.43
N PHE A 65 -1.85 -2.27 7.26
CA PHE A 65 -0.43 -2.45 6.91
C PHE A 65 0.50 -2.66 8.11
N TYR A 66 0.00 -2.46 9.34
CA TYR A 66 0.77 -2.63 10.56
C TYR A 66 0.42 -3.92 11.31
N GLY A 67 -0.41 -4.78 10.72
CA GLY A 67 -0.76 -6.09 11.27
C GLY A 67 0.41 -7.06 11.32
N SER A 68 0.57 -7.76 12.43
CA SER A 68 1.59 -8.82 12.61
C SER A 68 1.03 -10.19 12.22
N ILE A 69 0.70 -10.38 10.94
CA ILE A 69 0.25 -11.66 10.38
C ILE A 69 1.40 -12.30 9.59
N GLY A 70 1.50 -13.64 9.61
CA GLY A 70 2.51 -14.37 8.83
C GLY A 70 2.32 -14.18 7.31
N THR A 71 3.42 -14.29 6.54
CA THR A 71 3.38 -14.09 5.08
C THR A 71 2.85 -15.31 4.31
N ASP A 72 2.77 -16.49 4.93
CA ASP A 72 2.26 -17.73 4.33
C ASP A 72 0.77 -17.97 4.67
N CYS A 73 -0.05 -16.94 4.48
CA CYS A 73 -1.49 -17.02 4.67
C CYS A 73 -2.19 -17.26 3.32
N PRO A 74 -3.17 -18.17 3.22
CA PRO A 74 -4.09 -18.20 2.08
C PRO A 74 -4.82 -16.86 1.94
N ILE A 75 -4.96 -16.38 0.71
CA ILE A 75 -5.64 -15.15 0.34
C ILE A 75 -6.82 -15.42 -0.62
N PRO A 76 -7.81 -16.27 -0.28
CA PRO A 76 -8.86 -16.67 -1.21
C PRO A 76 -9.76 -15.51 -1.66
N ARG A 77 -10.13 -14.58 -0.77
CA ARG A 77 -11.01 -13.45 -1.12
C ARG A 77 -10.24 -12.41 -1.91
N LEU A 78 -9.03 -12.06 -1.48
CA LEU A 78 -8.16 -11.18 -2.24
C LEU A 78 -7.79 -11.81 -3.61
N GLY A 79 -7.60 -13.13 -3.64
CA GLY A 79 -7.34 -13.89 -4.85
C GLY A 79 -8.46 -13.84 -5.88
N GLU A 80 -9.71 -13.60 -5.49
CA GLU A 80 -10.81 -13.32 -6.44
C GLU A 80 -10.63 -11.98 -7.14
N PHE A 81 -10.26 -10.93 -6.40
CA PHE A 81 -9.96 -9.61 -6.99
C PHE A 81 -8.76 -9.70 -7.94
N ILE A 82 -7.70 -10.40 -7.54
CA ILE A 82 -6.52 -10.61 -8.39
C ILE A 82 -6.90 -11.35 -9.68
N ARG A 83 -7.69 -12.43 -9.60
CA ARG A 83 -8.05 -13.23 -10.79
C ARG A 83 -8.95 -12.49 -11.77
N THR A 84 -9.75 -11.53 -11.30
CA THR A 84 -10.76 -10.84 -12.11
C THR A 84 -10.30 -9.51 -12.69
N ASN A 85 -9.15 -8.98 -12.23
CA ASN A 85 -8.63 -7.68 -12.67
C ASN A 85 -7.15 -7.81 -13.03
N ASP A 86 -6.70 -7.07 -14.05
CA ASP A 86 -5.30 -7.09 -14.45
C ASP A 86 -4.43 -6.29 -13.47
N VAL A 87 -5.02 -5.25 -12.87
CA VAL A 87 -4.40 -4.47 -11.81
C VAL A 87 -5.37 -4.34 -10.65
N THR A 88 -4.94 -4.75 -9.47
CA THR A 88 -5.64 -4.50 -8.20
C THR A 88 -4.74 -3.64 -7.31
N ASN A 89 -5.13 -2.39 -7.11
CA ASN A 89 -4.47 -1.46 -6.21
C ASN A 89 -5.16 -1.52 -4.84
N ILE A 90 -4.40 -1.78 -3.80
CA ILE A 90 -4.84 -1.71 -2.41
C ILE A 90 -4.31 -0.38 -1.89
N GLU A 91 -5.22 0.52 -1.56
CA GLU A 91 -4.89 1.89 -1.18
C GLU A 91 -5.29 2.15 0.27
N SER A 92 -4.34 2.66 1.03
CA SER A 92 -4.50 3.09 2.41
C SER A 92 -5.10 4.49 2.49
N ASP A 93 -5.99 4.65 3.45
CA ASP A 93 -6.53 5.95 3.83
C ASP A 93 -5.52 6.87 4.55
N GLY A 94 -4.30 6.36 4.83
CA GLY A 94 -3.16 7.09 5.38
C GLY A 94 -1.83 6.80 4.66
N LEU A 95 -0.70 7.11 5.32
CA LEU A 95 0.65 6.91 4.76
C LEU A 95 1.38 5.79 5.51
N ILE A 96 1.82 4.78 4.77
CA ILE A 96 2.53 3.63 5.32
C ILE A 96 4.01 3.97 5.38
N CYS A 97 4.58 4.03 6.58
CA CYS A 97 6.01 4.22 6.76
C CYS A 97 6.74 2.88 6.58
N LEU A 98 7.74 2.85 5.69
CA LEU A 98 8.63 1.68 5.56
C LEU A 98 9.82 1.86 6.51
N PRO A 99 9.99 1.00 7.54
CA PRO A 99 11.00 1.18 8.58
C PRO A 99 12.44 0.95 8.13
N THR A 100 12.70 0.51 6.88
CA THR A 100 14.02 0.03 6.45
C THR A 100 14.99 1.10 5.95
N LEU A 101 14.60 2.37 5.88
CA LEU A 101 15.50 3.46 5.46
C LEU A 101 15.71 4.46 6.60
N GLU A 102 16.79 4.29 7.37
CA GLU A 102 17.11 5.14 8.53
C GLU A 102 17.30 6.63 8.17
N ASP A 103 17.77 6.93 6.95
CA ASP A 103 18.18 8.29 6.56
C ASP A 103 17.18 9.03 5.64
N SER A 104 16.13 8.35 5.17
CA SER A 104 15.08 8.96 4.34
C SER A 104 13.79 8.17 4.49
N PRO A 105 12.80 8.64 5.28
CA PRO A 105 11.53 7.94 5.43
C PRO A 105 10.86 7.87 4.05
N SER A 106 10.73 6.65 3.52
CA SER A 106 9.96 6.42 2.31
C SER A 106 8.55 5.99 2.68
N TYR A 107 7.57 6.69 2.13
CA TYR A 107 6.16 6.38 2.38
C TYR A 107 5.53 5.70 1.19
N GLU A 108 4.56 4.84 1.48
CA GLU A 108 3.70 4.22 0.49
C GLU A 108 2.24 4.53 0.77
N LYS A 109 1.43 4.56 -0.29
CA LYS A 109 -0.03 4.55 -0.20
C LYS A 109 -0.66 3.17 -0.25
N GLY A 110 0.14 2.13 -0.41
CA GLY A 110 -0.33 0.76 -0.38
C GLY A 110 0.37 -0.11 -1.41
N ILE A 111 -0.33 -1.09 -1.93
CA ILE A 111 0.24 -2.18 -2.75
C ILE A 111 -0.49 -2.25 -4.09
N SER A 112 0.24 -2.34 -5.19
CA SER A 112 -0.29 -2.63 -6.52
C SER A 112 0.01 -4.08 -6.88
N LEU A 113 -1.02 -4.83 -7.22
CA LEU A 113 -0.94 -6.22 -7.66
C LEU A 113 -1.18 -6.25 -9.17
N ARG A 114 -0.16 -6.61 -9.95
CA ARG A 114 -0.22 -6.62 -11.41
C ARG A 114 -0.17 -8.05 -11.92
N ARG A 115 -1.29 -8.52 -12.46
CA ARG A 115 -1.44 -9.89 -12.93
C ARG A 115 -0.91 -10.07 -14.36
N LYS A 116 -0.23 -11.18 -14.60
CA LYS A 116 0.19 -11.68 -15.91
C LYS A 116 -0.04 -13.19 -15.96
N GLY A 117 -1.23 -13.61 -16.40
CA GLY A 117 -1.65 -15.00 -16.31
C GLY A 117 -1.84 -15.42 -14.84
N ASN A 118 -1.08 -16.43 -14.39
CA ASN A 118 -1.04 -16.88 -12.99
C ASN A 118 0.05 -16.19 -12.16
N MET A 119 0.89 -15.36 -12.79
CA MET A 119 1.92 -14.59 -12.11
C MET A 119 1.34 -13.27 -11.63
N VAL A 120 1.79 -12.81 -10.48
CA VAL A 120 1.39 -11.56 -9.84
C VAL A 120 2.65 -10.84 -9.41
N GLU A 121 2.87 -9.64 -9.96
CA GLU A 121 3.89 -8.73 -9.45
C GLU A 121 3.30 -7.95 -8.27
N VAL A 122 3.95 -8.04 -7.10
CA VAL A 122 3.55 -7.34 -5.88
C VAL A 122 4.43 -6.11 -5.70
N CYS A 123 3.85 -4.93 -5.90
CA CYS A 123 4.56 -3.66 -5.97
C CYS A 123 4.11 -2.69 -4.87
N GLY A 124 5.01 -1.86 -4.37
CA GLY A 124 4.65 -0.72 -3.53
C GLY A 124 4.12 0.45 -4.34
N ILE A 125 3.06 1.12 -3.86
CA ILE A 125 2.59 2.41 -4.38
C ILE A 125 3.35 3.50 -3.63
N SER A 126 4.49 3.91 -4.14
CA SER A 126 5.38 4.87 -3.48
C SER A 126 4.95 6.30 -3.71
N VAL A 127 5.03 7.12 -2.68
CA VAL A 127 4.75 8.55 -2.76
C VAL A 127 6.00 9.40 -2.55
N ASP A 128 6.00 10.59 -3.14
CA ASP A 128 6.86 11.68 -2.73
C ASP A 128 6.15 12.46 -1.64
N HIS A 129 6.81 12.58 -0.50
CA HIS A 129 6.31 13.32 0.65
C HIS A 129 7.28 14.44 0.96
N GLU A 130 6.88 15.66 0.61
CA GLU A 130 7.68 16.87 0.83
C GLU A 130 7.01 17.69 1.94
N SER A 131 7.65 17.74 3.11
CA SER A 131 7.13 18.42 4.30
C SER A 131 5.77 17.91 4.79
N SER A 132 4.66 18.46 4.28
CA SER A 132 3.30 18.18 4.74
C SER A 132 2.34 17.74 3.63
N HIS A 133 2.83 17.59 2.40
CA HIS A 133 2.02 17.24 1.24
C HIS A 133 2.62 16.07 0.47
N VAL A 134 1.74 15.30 -0.17
CA VAL A 134 2.15 14.30 -1.14
C VAL A 134 2.34 15.02 -2.47
N SER A 135 3.59 15.22 -2.90
CA SER A 135 3.91 15.99 -4.13
C SER A 135 3.88 15.13 -5.40
N GLY A 136 3.86 13.81 -5.23
CA GLY A 136 3.71 12.89 -6.35
C GLY A 136 3.60 11.44 -5.91
N TRP A 137 3.28 10.57 -6.87
CA TRP A 137 3.21 9.13 -6.61
C TRP A 137 3.59 8.30 -7.83
N GLY A 138 3.85 7.02 -7.61
CA GLY A 138 4.03 6.03 -8.67
C GLY A 138 4.19 4.62 -8.11
N VAL A 139 4.03 3.62 -8.98
CA VAL A 139 4.19 2.22 -8.61
C VAL A 139 5.64 1.80 -8.82
N ALA A 140 6.31 1.36 -7.75
CA ALA A 140 7.66 0.82 -7.80
C ALA A 140 7.68 -0.58 -8.43
N LYS A 141 8.86 -1.02 -8.90
CA LYS A 141 9.04 -2.44 -9.27
C LYS A 141 8.83 -3.35 -8.07
N GLY A 142 8.17 -4.48 -8.31
CA GLY A 142 7.82 -5.44 -7.27
C GLY A 142 8.63 -6.72 -7.31
N TYR A 143 8.23 -7.68 -6.47
CA TYR A 143 8.65 -9.07 -6.60
C TYR A 143 7.57 -9.87 -7.30
N LEU A 144 8.00 -10.85 -8.09
CA LEU A 144 7.10 -11.75 -8.80
C LEU A 144 6.73 -12.97 -7.95
N TYR A 145 5.44 -13.30 -7.95
CA TYR A 145 4.86 -14.44 -7.27
C TYR A 145 3.94 -15.21 -8.22
N GLU A 146 3.73 -16.48 -7.96
CA GLU A 146 2.72 -17.31 -8.62
C GLU A 146 1.55 -17.50 -7.66
N LEU A 147 0.32 -17.30 -8.13
CA LEU A 147 -0.88 -17.57 -7.35
C LEU A 147 -1.27 -19.06 -7.47
N VAL A 148 -0.94 -19.86 -6.47
CA VAL A 148 -1.21 -21.32 -6.42
C VAL A 148 -2.10 -21.61 -5.22
N ASP A 149 -3.25 -22.24 -5.43
CA ASP A 149 -4.20 -22.60 -4.35
C ASP A 149 -4.52 -21.44 -3.40
N SER A 150 -4.72 -20.24 -3.97
CA SER A 150 -4.93 -18.99 -3.24
C SER A 150 -3.76 -18.55 -2.35
N ARG A 151 -2.53 -18.97 -2.64
CA ARG A 151 -1.30 -18.53 -1.96
C ARG A 151 -0.35 -17.90 -2.97
N LEU A 152 0.40 -16.89 -2.52
CA LEU A 152 1.46 -16.26 -3.31
C LEU A 152 2.77 -17.00 -3.06
N VAL A 153 3.23 -17.75 -4.05
CA VAL A 153 4.51 -18.48 -3.99
C VAL A 153 5.57 -17.69 -4.72
N ARG A 154 6.69 -17.38 -4.04
CA ARG A 154 7.76 -16.57 -4.62
C ARG A 154 8.37 -17.25 -5.86
N ARG A 155 8.60 -16.45 -6.91
CA ARG A 155 9.29 -16.86 -8.15
C ARG A 155 10.33 -15.81 -8.51
N GLU A 156 11.60 -16.12 -8.30
CA GLU A 156 12.69 -15.22 -8.66
C GLU A 156 12.66 -14.89 -10.16
N ALA A 157 12.83 -13.62 -10.50
CA ALA A 157 12.80 -13.12 -11.86
C ALA A 157 13.87 -12.04 -12.04
N VAL A 158 14.47 -11.99 -13.24
CA VAL A 158 15.45 -10.94 -13.61
C VAL A 158 14.84 -9.53 -13.54
N THR A 159 13.51 -9.44 -13.66
CA THR A 159 12.77 -8.18 -13.59
C THR A 159 12.42 -7.73 -12.19
N ASP A 160 12.77 -8.50 -11.16
CA ASP A 160 12.45 -8.18 -9.77
C ASP A 160 13.02 -6.82 -9.35
N CYS A 161 12.38 -6.25 -8.34
CA CYS A 161 12.85 -5.08 -7.62
C CYS A 161 14.34 -5.21 -7.24
N PRO A 162 15.21 -4.27 -7.66
CA PRO A 162 16.64 -4.34 -7.41
C PRO A 162 17.04 -3.78 -6.02
N CYS A 163 16.10 -3.57 -5.09
CA CYS A 163 16.39 -2.90 -3.82
C CYS A 163 17.28 -3.71 -2.88
N GLY A 164 17.38 -5.03 -3.07
CA GLY A 164 18.13 -5.92 -2.16
C GLY A 164 17.56 -6.01 -0.75
N ASP A 165 16.30 -5.59 -0.52
CA ASP A 165 15.64 -5.57 0.79
C ASP A 165 14.40 -6.51 0.79
N PRO A 166 14.58 -7.78 1.19
CA PRO A 166 13.47 -8.73 1.34
C PRO A 166 12.47 -8.32 2.43
N MET A 167 12.87 -7.50 3.40
CA MET A 167 11.98 -7.11 4.51
C MET A 167 10.91 -6.15 4.05
N ARG A 168 11.24 -5.20 3.19
CA ARG A 168 10.25 -4.38 2.48
C ARG A 168 9.21 -5.22 1.75
N HIS A 169 9.64 -6.23 1.00
CA HIS A 169 8.71 -7.09 0.25
C HIS A 169 7.88 -8.01 1.16
N ASN A 170 8.44 -8.46 2.28
CA ASN A 170 7.68 -9.19 3.29
C ASN A 170 6.62 -8.31 3.95
N LEU A 171 6.87 -7.02 4.19
CA LEU A 171 5.85 -6.09 4.69
C LEU A 171 4.66 -6.01 3.73
N HIS A 172 4.89 -6.01 2.41
CA HIS A 172 3.79 -6.08 1.44
C HIS A 172 2.96 -7.36 1.62
N LEU A 173 3.60 -8.53 1.69
CA LEU A 173 2.88 -9.80 1.90
C LEU A 173 2.10 -9.84 3.22
N ARG A 174 2.65 -9.25 4.30
CA ARG A 174 1.93 -9.12 5.58
C ARG A 174 0.69 -8.24 5.44
N GLY A 175 0.80 -7.12 4.74
CA GLY A 175 -0.34 -6.25 4.43
C GLY A 175 -1.42 -6.97 3.63
N LEU A 176 -1.05 -7.82 2.66
CA LEU A 176 -2.00 -8.65 1.90
C LEU A 176 -2.70 -9.68 2.80
N ALA A 177 -1.96 -10.32 3.71
CA ALA A 177 -2.52 -11.29 4.65
C ALA A 177 -3.47 -10.61 5.66
N ALA A 178 -3.12 -9.41 6.14
CA ALA A 178 -3.99 -8.60 6.98
C ALA A 178 -5.24 -8.12 6.26
N LEU A 179 -5.13 -7.78 4.98
CA LEU A 179 -6.28 -7.45 4.16
C LEU A 179 -7.21 -8.66 3.98
N GLU A 180 -6.68 -9.86 3.75
CA GLU A 180 -7.51 -11.06 3.66
C GLU A 180 -8.30 -11.28 4.95
N ASP A 181 -7.64 -11.11 6.09
CA ASP A 181 -8.29 -11.22 7.40
C ASP A 181 -9.40 -10.16 7.57
N LEU A 182 -9.14 -8.91 7.16
CA LEU A 182 -10.12 -7.83 7.13
C LEU A 182 -11.32 -8.17 6.23
N LEU A 183 -11.07 -8.66 5.01
CA LEU A 183 -12.12 -9.07 4.06
C LEU A 183 -13.05 -10.15 4.62
N SER A 184 -12.57 -11.00 5.52
CA SER A 184 -13.39 -12.03 6.18
C SER A 184 -14.44 -11.44 7.14
N ARG A 185 -14.23 -10.23 7.64
CA ARG A 185 -15.04 -9.57 8.68
C ARG A 185 -15.63 -8.23 8.25
N ALA A 186 -15.26 -7.71 7.09
CA ALA A 186 -15.62 -6.38 6.63
C ALA A 186 -17.02 -6.29 5.99
N ASN A 187 -17.52 -5.06 5.93
CA ASN A 187 -18.53 -4.62 4.97
C ASN A 187 -17.81 -4.14 3.71
N VAL A 188 -18.25 -4.66 2.55
CA VAL A 188 -17.67 -4.34 1.24
C VAL A 188 -18.69 -3.56 0.42
N ARG A 189 -18.34 -2.35 -0.02
CA ARG A 189 -19.19 -1.51 -0.89
C ARG A 189 -18.46 -1.18 -2.18
N ARG A 190 -19.07 -1.49 -3.33
CA ARG A 190 -18.49 -1.21 -4.64
C ARG A 190 -19.16 0.01 -5.30
N SER A 191 -18.35 0.90 -5.87
CA SER A 191 -18.78 2.01 -6.72
C SER A 191 -17.85 2.08 -7.94
N GLY A 192 -18.32 1.58 -9.09
CA GLY A 192 -17.50 1.45 -10.29
C GLY A 192 -16.26 0.57 -10.07
N ASN A 193 -15.08 1.17 -10.24
CA ASN A 193 -13.77 0.54 -10.07
C ASN A 193 -13.18 0.71 -8.67
N VAL A 194 -13.94 1.31 -7.74
CA VAL A 194 -13.52 1.49 -6.35
C VAL A 194 -14.35 0.58 -5.45
N VAL A 195 -13.69 -0.12 -4.55
CA VAL A 195 -14.29 -0.96 -3.51
C VAL A 195 -13.84 -0.45 -2.15
N LYS A 196 -14.78 0.00 -1.34
CA LYS A 196 -14.54 0.47 0.03
C LYS A 196 -14.73 -0.69 1.00
N ILE A 197 -13.70 -0.94 1.82
CA ILE A 197 -13.67 -2.01 2.81
C ILE A 197 -13.63 -1.36 4.19
N THR A 198 -14.68 -1.61 4.99
CA THR A 198 -14.80 -1.05 6.34
C THR A 198 -15.17 -2.16 7.32
N MET A 199 -14.81 -2.02 8.60
CA MET A 199 -15.24 -2.97 9.63
C MET A 199 -16.78 -2.99 9.76
N LYS A 200 -17.33 -4.14 10.15
CA LYS A 200 -18.73 -4.25 10.57
C LYS A 200 -18.89 -3.53 11.91
N SER A 201 -19.67 -2.46 11.91
CA SER A 201 -20.18 -1.77 13.11
C SER A 201 -21.13 -2.65 13.88
#